data_AF-A0A368GN24-F1
#
_entry.id   AF-A0A368GN24-F1
#
_cell.length_a   1.000
_cell.length_b   1.000
_cell.length_c   1.000
_cell.angle_alpha   90.00
_cell.angle_beta   90.00
_cell.angle_gamma   90.00
#
_symmetry.space_group_name_H-M   'P 1'
#
loop_
_entity.id
_entity.type
_entity.pdbx_description
1 polymer ?
#
loop_
_entity_poly.entity_id
_entity_poly.type
_entity_poly.pdbx_seq_one_letter_code
_entity_poly.pdbx_strand_id
1 'polypeptide(L)'
;MVARDYPNLVFSQRRNSRTADCCQLGFYHPRRFALSHDAVLAGRHVNDISVRVRKSSKNSTPSLTEKEFYNVLINKYLMTDEQLIRNGYPRAVPGDDHLVSIAQSHFEISKSQKSWAAKDDLDRLCSRCHKEFRLDPKGKVVSAECIYHYKSLQRRGGMRGESYFACCGADRTTPGCCVAEAHVSDTLNAEALREFTPTPASRGEDDPRNYKVYAMDCEMVYGVWGPELARVSVVDMDNKLVLDLIVKPHNTVIDYNTRFSGLTANQVETSDVDLFEAQNRLFELVNERSILIGHSLESDLKAMRLRHERVVDTAVVFEHRQGFPFKRALRNLASEYLQKIIQEDDSGHDSQEDSATCMSLMLLKVKEDCK
;
A
#
# COMPACT_ATOMS: atom_id res chain seq x y z
N MET A 1 -31.66 33.47 12.26
CA MET A 1 -30.53 34.21 11.65
C MET A 1 -29.55 33.18 11.10
N VAL A 2 -29.35 33.27 9.78
CA VAL A 2 -28.27 32.69 8.96
C VAL A 2 -28.18 31.15 8.90
N ALA A 3 -28.97 30.60 7.97
CA ALA A 3 -28.61 29.41 7.21
C ALA A 3 -27.52 29.77 6.17
N ARG A 4 -26.63 28.84 5.83
CA ARG A 4 -25.76 28.92 4.64
C ARG A 4 -25.80 27.58 3.89
N ASP A 5 -26.59 27.60 2.83
CA ASP A 5 -26.39 27.09 1.47
C ASP A 5 -25.40 25.94 1.24
N TYR A 6 -25.97 24.78 0.88
CA TYR A 6 -25.34 23.80 0.00
C TYR A 6 -26.01 23.90 -1.39
N PRO A 7 -25.28 24.03 -2.50
CA PRO A 7 -25.88 24.09 -3.83
C PRO A 7 -26.39 22.71 -4.26
N ASN A 8 -27.71 22.65 -4.47
CA ASN A 8 -28.45 21.52 -5.04
C ASN A 8 -28.09 21.31 -6.52
N LEU A 9 -27.70 20.09 -6.88
CA LEU A 9 -27.72 19.61 -8.26
C LEU A 9 -29.16 19.28 -8.67
N VAL A 10 -29.74 20.12 -9.52
CA VAL A 10 -31.07 19.94 -10.11
C VAL A 10 -30.98 18.97 -11.29
N PHE A 11 -31.50 17.75 -11.13
CA PHE A 11 -31.79 16.87 -12.27
C PHE A 11 -33.15 17.24 -12.86
N SER A 12 -33.14 17.88 -14.03
CA SER A 12 -34.35 18.17 -14.79
C SER A 12 -34.97 16.88 -15.34
N GLN A 13 -36.21 16.59 -14.95
CA GLN A 13 -37.02 15.55 -15.58
C GLN A 13 -37.58 16.08 -16.92
N ARG A 14 -37.33 15.36 -18.01
CA ARG A 14 -38.19 15.40 -19.21
C ARG A 14 -38.58 13.97 -19.59
N ARG A 15 -39.88 13.68 -19.48
CA ARG A 15 -40.54 12.53 -20.10
C ARG A 15 -41.19 12.96 -21.41
N ASN A 16 -40.91 12.24 -22.50
CA ASN A 16 -41.86 11.80 -23.53
C ASN A 16 -41.07 11.01 -24.58
N SER A 17 -41.20 9.68 -24.62
CA SER A 17 -42.21 8.91 -25.35
C SER A 17 -41.99 8.92 -26.87
N ARG A 18 -41.46 7.80 -27.38
CA ARG A 18 -41.68 7.26 -28.74
C ARG A 18 -41.21 5.81 -28.79
N THR A 19 -42.15 4.94 -29.11
CA THR A 19 -42.04 3.53 -29.44
C THR A 19 -41.45 3.35 -30.85
N ALA A 20 -40.52 2.40 -31.03
CA ALA A 20 -40.43 1.51 -32.22
C ALA A 20 -39.24 0.53 -32.09
N ASP A 21 -39.58 -0.76 -32.08
CA ASP A 21 -38.93 -1.95 -32.65
C ASP A 21 -37.40 -2.18 -32.62
N CYS A 22 -37.05 -3.20 -31.84
CA CYS A 22 -36.39 -4.45 -32.25
C CYS A 22 -35.21 -4.39 -33.23
N CYS A 23 -34.00 -4.57 -32.71
CA CYS A 23 -33.00 -5.48 -33.28
C CYS A 23 -31.98 -5.92 -32.20
N GLN A 24 -31.69 -7.21 -32.20
CA GLN A 24 -30.88 -7.96 -31.24
C GLN A 24 -29.39 -7.56 -31.28
N LEU A 25 -28.78 -7.25 -30.14
CA LEU A 25 -27.36 -7.51 -29.86
C LEU A 25 -27.21 -7.85 -28.38
N GLY A 26 -26.60 -9.01 -28.11
CA GLY A 26 -26.64 -9.70 -26.81
C GLY A 26 -25.92 -8.97 -25.68
N PHE A 27 -26.63 -8.80 -24.57
CA PHE A 27 -26.07 -8.39 -23.29
C PHE A 27 -25.29 -9.57 -22.68
N TYR A 28 -23.97 -9.43 -22.57
CA TYR A 28 -23.15 -10.30 -21.75
C TYR A 28 -23.36 -9.93 -20.28
N HIS A 29 -24.21 -10.67 -19.57
CA HIS A 29 -24.27 -10.62 -18.11
C HIS A 29 -23.02 -11.32 -17.55
N PRO A 30 -22.19 -10.66 -16.71
CA PRO A 30 -21.15 -11.37 -15.97
C PRO A 30 -21.84 -12.33 -15.00
N ARG A 31 -21.64 -13.63 -15.22
CA ARG A 31 -22.10 -14.68 -14.29
C ARG A 31 -21.40 -14.47 -12.95
N ARG A 32 -22.18 -14.19 -11.90
CA ARG A 32 -21.76 -14.36 -10.51
C ARG A 32 -21.37 -15.83 -10.30
N PHE A 33 -20.09 -16.10 -10.09
CA PHE A 33 -19.69 -17.33 -9.40
C PHE A 33 -19.67 -17.02 -7.91
N ALA A 34 -20.82 -17.25 -7.26
CA ALA A 34 -20.82 -17.46 -5.82
C ALA A 34 -20.21 -18.86 -5.58
N LEU A 35 -18.95 -18.91 -5.18
CA LEU A 35 -18.34 -20.14 -4.69
C LEU A 35 -18.83 -20.35 -3.26
N SER A 36 -19.35 -21.54 -2.96
CA SER A 36 -19.81 -21.88 -1.62
C SER A 36 -18.62 -22.00 -0.66
N HIS A 37 -18.89 -21.69 0.61
CA HIS A 37 -18.00 -21.78 1.77
C HIS A 37 -17.17 -23.08 1.85
N ASP A 38 -17.65 -24.19 1.26
CA ASP A 38 -16.97 -25.48 1.27
C ASP A 38 -15.80 -25.59 0.27
N ALA A 39 -15.75 -24.76 -0.78
CA ALA A 39 -14.65 -24.77 -1.74
C ALA A 39 -13.33 -24.24 -1.17
N VAL A 40 -13.40 -23.46 -0.08
CA VAL A 40 -12.24 -22.97 0.70
C VAL A 40 -11.66 -24.09 1.59
N LEU A 41 -12.39 -25.18 1.81
CA LEU A 41 -12.02 -26.25 2.76
C LEU A 41 -11.15 -27.37 2.17
N ALA A 42 -10.89 -27.38 0.87
CA ALA A 42 -9.96 -28.32 0.25
C ALA A 42 -8.56 -27.68 0.14
N GLY A 43 -7.89 -27.52 1.29
CA GLY A 43 -6.53 -27.00 1.37
C GLY A 43 -5.58 -27.71 0.40
N ARG A 44 -5.11 -26.99 -0.63
CA ARG A 44 -4.19 -27.51 -1.66
C ARG A 44 -2.80 -26.89 -1.64
N HIS A 45 -2.48 -26.01 -0.68
CA HIS A 45 -1.24 -25.23 -0.74
C HIS A 45 -0.45 -25.14 0.56
N VAL A 46 -0.37 -26.26 1.30
CA VAL A 46 0.52 -26.42 2.48
C VAL A 46 2.01 -26.27 2.11
N ASN A 47 2.37 -26.40 0.82
CA ASN A 47 3.77 -26.43 0.38
C ASN A 47 4.41 -25.05 0.13
N ASP A 48 3.64 -23.96 0.09
CA ASP A 48 4.17 -22.61 -0.12
C ASP A 48 4.39 -21.84 1.20
N ILE A 49 4.02 -22.44 2.34
CA ILE A 49 4.30 -21.92 3.68
C ILE A 49 5.58 -22.57 4.18
N SER A 50 6.65 -21.80 4.30
CA SER A 50 7.95 -22.32 4.77
C SER A 50 7.98 -22.56 6.30
N VAL A 51 7.33 -23.63 6.78
CA VAL A 51 7.45 -24.06 8.18
C VAL A 51 8.73 -24.86 8.39
N ARG A 52 9.89 -24.20 8.43
CA ARG A 52 11.10 -24.79 9.01
C ARG A 52 11.07 -24.66 10.54
N VAL A 53 11.01 -25.79 11.24
CA VAL A 53 11.26 -25.91 12.68
C VAL A 53 12.73 -26.26 12.86
N ARG A 54 13.52 -25.38 13.48
CA ARG A 54 14.86 -25.69 14.00
C ARG A 54 14.91 -25.36 15.50
N LYS A 55 15.51 -26.26 16.27
CA LYS A 55 15.71 -26.14 17.72
C LYS A 55 16.61 -24.93 18.02
N SER A 56 16.09 -23.96 18.76
CA SER A 56 16.84 -22.81 19.28
C SER A 56 17.70 -23.21 20.48
N SER A 57 18.95 -22.72 20.46
CA SER A 57 19.90 -22.77 21.57
C SER A 57 19.53 -21.72 22.61
N LYS A 58 19.33 -22.15 23.86
CA LYS A 58 18.89 -21.33 25.00
C LYS A 58 19.94 -20.29 25.38
N ASN A 59 19.58 -19.01 25.33
CA ASN A 59 20.10 -17.95 26.21
C ASN A 59 18.90 -17.21 26.80
N SER A 60 18.67 -17.41 28.11
CA SER A 60 17.45 -17.01 28.81
C SER A 60 17.54 -15.59 29.39
N THR A 61 17.03 -14.62 28.64
CA THR A 61 16.26 -13.50 29.21
C THR A 61 14.79 -13.83 29.01
N PRO A 62 13.85 -13.43 29.90
CA PRO A 62 12.43 -13.69 29.64
C PRO A 62 12.03 -12.91 28.37
N SER A 63 11.87 -13.65 27.27
CA SER A 63 11.42 -13.10 25.99
C SER A 63 9.95 -12.75 26.13
N LEU A 64 9.59 -11.50 25.80
CA LEU A 64 8.20 -11.05 25.68
C LEU A 64 7.42 -12.06 24.84
N THR A 65 6.30 -12.58 25.36
CA THR A 65 5.45 -13.49 24.58
C THR A 65 4.66 -12.71 23.53
N GLU A 66 4.24 -13.36 22.44
CA GLU A 66 3.43 -12.72 21.39
C GLU A 66 2.13 -12.13 21.93
N LYS A 67 1.48 -12.81 22.88
CA LYS A 67 0.25 -12.31 23.52
C LYS A 67 0.50 -11.05 24.36
N GLU A 68 1.61 -11.00 25.10
CA GLU A 68 1.99 -9.80 25.85
C GLU A 68 2.32 -8.65 24.90
N PHE A 69 3.08 -8.91 23.83
CA PHE A 69 3.40 -7.92 22.80
C PHE A 69 2.13 -7.35 22.16
N TYR A 70 1.24 -8.23 21.70
CA TYR A 70 -0.06 -7.88 21.15
C TYR A 70 -0.86 -6.96 22.08
N ASN A 71 -0.94 -7.30 23.38
CA ASN A 71 -1.69 -6.52 24.35
C ASN A 71 -1.07 -5.12 24.56
N VAL A 72 0.26 -5.01 24.57
CA VAL A 72 0.91 -3.70 24.66
C VAL A 72 0.62 -2.87 23.40
N LEU A 73 0.68 -3.48 22.21
CA LEU A 73 0.37 -2.80 20.95
C LEU A 73 -1.05 -2.25 20.93
N ILE A 74 -2.06 -3.05 21.30
CA ILE A 74 -3.46 -2.59 21.40
C ILE A 74 -3.59 -1.38 22.32
N ASN A 75 -2.97 -1.44 23.50
CA ASN A 75 -3.20 -0.46 24.54
C ASN A 75 -2.45 0.87 24.31
N LYS A 76 -1.34 0.86 23.55
CA LYS A 76 -0.44 2.02 23.44
C LYS A 76 -0.19 2.52 22.03
N TYR A 77 -0.17 1.65 21.02
CA TYR A 77 0.36 1.99 19.69
C TYR A 77 -0.60 1.74 18.53
N LEU A 78 -1.75 1.11 18.79
CA LEU A 78 -2.78 0.94 17.77
C LEU A 78 -3.26 2.31 17.29
N MET A 79 -3.34 2.48 15.98
CA MET A 79 -3.82 3.73 15.41
C MET A 79 -5.30 3.94 15.75
N THR A 80 -5.65 5.15 16.18
CA THR A 80 -7.05 5.53 16.37
C THR A 80 -7.76 5.70 15.04
N ASP A 81 -9.09 5.71 15.07
CA ASP A 81 -9.94 5.97 13.90
C ASP A 81 -9.54 7.28 13.18
N GLU A 82 -9.34 8.34 13.95
CA GLU A 82 -8.91 9.65 13.44
C GLU A 82 -7.51 9.60 12.84
N GLN A 83 -6.59 8.83 13.43
CA GLN A 83 -5.25 8.66 12.89
C GLN A 83 -5.27 7.85 11.58
N LEU A 84 -6.08 6.80 11.48
CA LEU A 84 -6.27 6.03 10.26
C LEU A 84 -6.83 6.92 9.14
N ILE A 85 -7.88 7.69 9.43
CA ILE A 85 -8.46 8.65 8.47
C ILE A 85 -7.41 9.68 8.05
N ARG A 86 -6.74 10.34 9.00
CA ARG A 86 -5.78 11.41 8.71
C ARG A 86 -4.57 10.95 7.91
N ASN A 87 -4.16 9.68 8.06
CA ASN A 87 -3.05 9.10 7.31
C ASN A 87 -3.50 8.39 6.01
N GLY A 88 -4.78 8.50 5.63
CA GLY A 88 -5.26 8.00 4.33
C GLY A 88 -5.40 6.48 4.26
N TYR A 89 -5.68 5.82 5.37
CA TYR A 89 -6.02 4.40 5.38
C TYR A 89 -7.44 4.16 4.83
N PRO A 90 -7.70 3.03 4.14
CA PRO A 90 -9.04 2.69 3.63
C PRO A 90 -10.06 2.48 4.74
N ARG A 91 -11.17 3.24 4.73
CA ARG A 91 -12.26 3.13 5.72
C ARG A 91 -13.59 2.83 5.06
N ALA A 92 -14.43 2.01 5.72
CA ALA A 92 -15.79 1.76 5.26
C ALA A 92 -16.57 3.07 5.14
N VAL A 93 -17.36 3.24 4.08
CA VAL A 93 -18.35 4.31 4.04
C VAL A 93 -19.52 3.92 4.95
N PRO A 94 -19.97 4.78 5.87
CA PRO A 94 -21.13 4.50 6.71
C PRO A 94 -22.36 4.10 5.86
N GLY A 95 -22.84 2.88 6.05
CA GLY A 95 -24.00 2.33 5.33
C GLY A 95 -23.69 1.60 4.01
N ASP A 96 -22.43 1.56 3.55
CA ASP A 96 -21.99 0.73 2.41
C ASP A 96 -20.63 0.08 2.74
N ASP A 97 -20.66 -1.14 3.28
CA ASP A 97 -19.45 -1.88 3.65
C ASP A 97 -18.56 -2.25 2.46
N HIS A 98 -19.10 -2.20 1.24
CA HIS A 98 -18.39 -2.50 -0.01
C HIS A 98 -17.78 -1.27 -0.67
N LEU A 99 -18.00 -0.08 -0.12
CA LEU A 99 -17.39 1.15 -0.58
C LEU A 99 -16.42 1.66 0.47
N VAL A 100 -15.19 1.96 0.06
CA VAL A 100 -14.24 2.63 0.94
C VAL A 100 -14.12 4.12 0.63
N SER A 101 -13.86 4.88 1.68
CA SER A 101 -13.38 6.26 1.62
C SER A 101 -11.91 6.29 2.05
N ILE A 102 -11.11 7.06 1.32
CA ILE A 102 -9.68 7.25 1.59
C ILE A 102 -9.45 8.76 1.58
N ALA A 103 -9.07 9.30 2.74
CA ALA A 103 -8.75 10.72 2.84
C ALA A 103 -7.51 11.03 1.99
N GLN A 104 -7.53 12.18 1.31
CA GLN A 104 -6.36 12.66 0.59
C GLN A 104 -5.27 13.03 1.57
N SER A 105 -4.03 12.64 1.29
CA SER A 105 -2.90 13.03 2.12
C SER A 105 -2.65 14.54 2.00
N HIS A 106 -2.07 15.15 3.04
CA HIS A 106 -1.72 16.58 3.02
C HIS A 106 -0.74 16.92 1.86
N PHE A 107 0.06 15.95 1.41
CA PHE A 107 0.96 16.11 0.27
C PHE A 107 0.23 16.04 -1.08
N GLU A 108 -0.80 15.20 -1.22
CA GLU A 108 -1.63 15.16 -2.43
C GLU A 108 -2.37 16.48 -2.63
N ILE A 109 -2.93 17.02 -1.55
CA ILE A 109 -3.65 18.31 -1.56
C ILE A 109 -2.73 19.43 -2.04
N SER A 110 -1.48 19.48 -1.57
CA SER A 110 -0.53 20.54 -1.93
C SER A 110 -0.01 20.45 -3.36
N LYS A 111 -0.02 19.25 -3.97
CA LYS A 111 0.42 19.03 -5.35
C LYS A 111 -0.69 19.18 -6.40
N SER A 112 -1.93 19.47 -5.98
CA SER A 112 -3.11 19.48 -6.86
C SER A 112 -3.28 18.18 -7.68
N GLN A 113 -2.73 17.07 -7.17
CA GLN A 113 -2.78 15.77 -7.83
C GLN A 113 -4.05 15.03 -7.38
N LYS A 114 -4.81 14.51 -8.35
CA LYS A 114 -6.00 13.70 -8.05
C LYS A 114 -5.54 12.34 -7.52
N SER A 115 -5.94 11.97 -6.31
CA SER A 115 -5.68 10.62 -5.77
C SER A 115 -6.54 9.56 -6.46
N TRP A 116 -7.76 9.96 -6.85
CA TRP A 116 -8.76 9.10 -7.51
C TRP A 116 -9.34 9.84 -8.72
N ALA A 117 -9.37 9.18 -9.87
CA ALA A 117 -9.95 9.71 -11.10
C ALA A 117 -11.06 8.80 -11.61
N ALA A 118 -12.10 9.40 -12.19
CA ALA A 118 -13.11 8.65 -12.92
C ALA A 118 -12.49 7.98 -14.16
N LYS A 119 -13.09 6.88 -14.62
CA LYS A 119 -12.54 6.09 -15.73
C LYS A 119 -12.39 6.88 -17.05
N ASP A 120 -13.25 7.86 -17.25
CA ASP A 120 -13.29 8.76 -18.40
C ASP A 120 -12.41 10.01 -18.24
N ASP A 121 -11.92 10.28 -17.03
CA ASP A 121 -10.90 11.28 -16.77
C ASP A 121 -9.54 10.69 -17.15
N LEU A 122 -8.98 11.09 -18.29
CA LEU A 122 -7.74 10.55 -18.85
C LEU A 122 -6.52 11.47 -18.65
N ASP A 123 -6.71 12.66 -18.07
CA ASP A 123 -5.64 13.64 -17.84
C ASP A 123 -4.90 13.34 -16.52
N ARG A 124 -3.57 13.34 -16.58
CA ARG A 124 -2.70 12.91 -15.47
C ARG A 124 -1.54 13.87 -15.27
N LEU A 125 -1.05 13.88 -14.03
CA LEU A 125 0.24 14.48 -13.68
C LEU A 125 1.25 13.35 -13.44
N CYS A 126 2.44 13.47 -14.03
CA CYS A 126 3.49 12.49 -13.84
C CYS A 126 4.07 12.56 -12.41
N SER A 127 4.10 11.43 -11.70
CA SER A 127 4.63 11.34 -10.33
C SER A 127 6.15 11.58 -10.24
N ARG A 128 6.85 11.44 -11.36
CA ARG A 128 8.32 11.57 -11.44
C ARG A 128 8.77 12.97 -11.88
N CYS A 129 8.32 13.42 -13.05
CA CYS A 129 8.76 14.68 -13.64
C CYS A 129 7.74 15.82 -13.52
N HIS A 130 6.55 15.56 -12.99
CA HIS A 130 5.47 16.53 -12.81
C HIS A 130 4.96 17.19 -14.10
N LYS A 131 5.24 16.62 -15.27
CA LYS A 131 4.60 17.02 -16.53
C LYS A 131 3.21 16.41 -16.64
N GLU A 132 2.31 17.14 -17.26
CA GLU A 132 0.99 16.63 -17.62
C GLU A 132 1.11 15.65 -18.79
N PHE A 133 0.33 14.57 -18.75
CA PHE A 133 0.20 13.60 -19.82
C PHE A 133 -1.22 13.03 -19.85
N ARG A 134 -1.58 12.38 -20.96
CA ARG A 134 -2.93 11.82 -21.17
C ARG A 134 -2.86 10.34 -21.50
N LEU A 135 -3.77 9.56 -20.93
CA LEU A 135 -4.03 8.17 -21.31
C LEU A 135 -4.90 8.10 -22.56
N ASP A 136 -4.70 7.10 -23.43
CA ASP A 136 -5.65 6.81 -24.49
C ASP A 136 -6.92 6.11 -23.94
N PRO A 137 -8.01 6.00 -24.72
CA PRO A 137 -9.24 5.32 -24.25
C PRO A 137 -9.08 3.83 -23.91
N LYS A 138 -7.96 3.20 -24.31
CA LYS A 138 -7.61 1.82 -23.95
C LYS A 138 -6.69 1.76 -22.72
N GLY A 139 -6.36 2.90 -22.11
CA GLY A 139 -5.46 2.97 -20.98
C GLY A 139 -3.98 2.95 -21.35
N LYS A 140 -3.61 3.07 -22.63
CA LYS A 140 -2.19 3.16 -23.00
C LYS A 140 -1.69 4.58 -22.75
N VAL A 141 -0.52 4.69 -22.13
CA VAL A 141 0.21 5.96 -22.06
C VAL A 141 0.64 6.36 -23.46
N VAL A 142 0.31 7.58 -23.88
CA VAL A 142 0.89 8.15 -25.10
C VAL A 142 2.39 8.33 -24.84
N SER A 143 3.19 7.43 -25.40
CA SER A 143 4.62 7.29 -25.16
C SER A 143 5.37 8.61 -25.35
N ALA A 144 6.02 9.08 -24.29
CA ALA A 144 6.99 10.17 -24.30
C ALA A 144 8.05 9.87 -23.22
N GLU A 145 9.32 10.15 -23.53
CA GLU A 145 10.42 9.94 -22.61
C GLU A 145 10.23 10.78 -21.33
N CYS A 146 10.21 10.11 -20.18
CA CYS A 146 10.12 10.76 -18.88
C CYS A 146 11.54 11.00 -18.35
N ILE A 147 11.98 12.26 -18.37
CA ILE A 147 13.27 12.69 -17.80
C ILE A 147 13.02 13.25 -16.39
N TYR A 148 13.68 12.69 -15.38
CA TYR A 148 13.42 13.02 -13.97
C TYR A 148 14.63 12.81 -13.05
N HIS A 149 14.52 13.28 -11.81
CA HIS A 149 15.43 12.97 -10.70
C HIS A 149 14.71 12.09 -9.69
N TYR A 150 15.28 10.94 -9.36
CA TYR A 150 14.63 9.96 -8.46
C TYR A 150 14.83 10.26 -6.97
N LYS A 151 15.77 11.16 -6.63
CA LYS A 151 15.95 11.68 -5.26
C LYS A 151 15.64 13.17 -5.22
N SER A 152 15.06 13.60 -4.11
CA SER A 152 14.68 15.00 -3.88
C SER A 152 15.88 15.95 -3.86
N LEU A 153 15.59 17.23 -4.11
CA LEU A 153 16.53 18.34 -3.98
C LEU A 153 16.95 18.51 -2.50
N GLN A 154 18.25 18.56 -2.25
CA GLN A 154 18.84 18.84 -0.93
C GLN A 154 19.59 20.18 -0.96
N ARG A 155 19.84 20.75 0.23
CA ARG A 155 20.66 21.95 0.40
C ARG A 155 21.97 21.59 1.10
N ARG A 156 23.10 22.08 0.58
CA ARG A 156 24.36 22.02 1.31
C ARG A 156 24.31 22.93 2.54
N GLY A 157 24.98 22.55 3.63
CA GLY A 157 25.01 23.35 4.86
C GLY A 157 25.64 24.73 4.66
N GLY A 158 25.07 25.77 5.29
CA GLY A 158 25.55 27.16 5.26
C GLY A 158 24.51 28.17 4.75
N MET A 159 24.66 29.46 5.11
CA MET A 159 23.69 30.53 4.76
C MET A 159 23.51 30.78 3.24
N ARG A 160 24.44 30.29 2.40
CA ARG A 160 24.39 30.38 0.93
C ARG A 160 24.50 29.00 0.25
N GLY A 161 24.02 27.95 0.92
CA GLY A 161 24.13 26.59 0.41
C GLY A 161 23.43 26.41 -0.94
N GLU A 162 24.21 26.03 -1.95
CA GLU A 162 23.66 25.62 -3.25
C GLU A 162 22.78 24.38 -3.08
N SER A 163 21.69 24.35 -3.86
CA SER A 163 20.78 23.21 -3.88
C SER A 163 21.21 22.22 -4.95
N TYR A 164 21.17 20.93 -4.61
CA TYR A 164 21.60 19.85 -5.50
C TYR A 164 20.65 18.65 -5.40
N PHE A 165 20.50 17.89 -6.47
CA PHE A 165 19.74 16.64 -6.44
C PHE A 165 20.59 15.52 -5.86
N ALA A 166 20.09 14.82 -4.83
CA ALA A 166 20.87 13.79 -4.15
C ALA A 166 21.14 12.52 -4.99
N CYS A 167 20.54 12.40 -6.17
CA CYS A 167 20.76 11.31 -7.11
C CYS A 167 22.01 11.50 -7.97
N CYS A 168 22.34 12.73 -8.36
CA CYS A 168 23.42 13.00 -9.32
C CYS A 168 24.34 14.18 -8.95
N GLY A 169 24.02 14.91 -7.88
CA GLY A 169 24.77 16.09 -7.46
C GLY A 169 24.54 17.33 -8.34
N ALA A 170 23.73 17.23 -9.39
CA ALA A 170 23.43 18.35 -10.29
C ALA A 170 22.56 19.42 -9.59
N ASP A 171 22.63 20.65 -10.09
CA ASP A 171 21.85 21.77 -9.57
C ASP A 171 20.36 21.70 -9.98
N ARG A 172 19.55 22.61 -9.42
CA ARG A 172 18.10 22.69 -9.63
C ARG A 172 17.68 22.98 -11.09
N THR A 173 18.58 23.49 -11.93
CA THR A 173 18.28 23.81 -13.34
C THR A 173 18.37 22.60 -14.27
N THR A 174 19.02 21.52 -13.81
CA THR A 174 19.15 20.28 -14.58
C THR A 174 17.80 19.54 -14.63
N PRO A 175 17.22 19.26 -15.81
CA PRO A 175 15.87 18.68 -15.92
C PRO A 175 15.69 17.29 -15.27
N GLY A 176 16.71 16.43 -15.34
CA GLY A 176 16.69 15.07 -14.79
C GLY A 176 18.00 14.33 -15.07
N CYS A 177 18.27 13.28 -14.29
CA CYS A 177 19.41 12.38 -14.49
C CYS A 177 18.98 10.94 -14.83
N CYS A 178 17.68 10.68 -14.84
CA CYS A 178 17.09 9.39 -15.20
C CYS A 178 16.14 9.58 -16.38
N VAL A 179 16.05 8.54 -17.21
CA VAL A 179 15.12 8.46 -18.34
C VAL A 179 14.30 7.19 -18.15
N ALA A 180 12.98 7.31 -18.26
CA ALA A 180 12.05 6.20 -18.33
C ALA A 180 11.25 6.27 -19.63
N GLU A 181 10.83 5.11 -20.14
CA GLU A 181 10.14 4.97 -21.43
C GLU A 181 8.73 5.61 -21.41
N ALA A 182 8.15 5.78 -20.22
CA ALA A 182 6.81 6.32 -20.05
C ALA A 182 6.67 7.18 -18.79
N HIS A 183 5.68 8.07 -18.82
CA HIS A 183 5.18 8.75 -17.63
C HIS A 183 4.32 7.81 -16.79
N VAL A 184 4.46 7.90 -15.48
CA VAL A 184 3.65 7.18 -14.49
C VAL A 184 2.91 8.16 -13.58
N SER A 185 1.82 7.75 -12.96
CA SER A 185 1.01 8.59 -12.06
C SER A 185 0.57 7.79 -10.83
N ASP A 186 0.44 8.43 -9.67
CA ASP A 186 -0.13 7.80 -8.46
C ASP A 186 -1.66 7.92 -8.41
N THR A 187 -2.28 8.49 -9.45
CA THR A 187 -3.74 8.58 -9.55
C THR A 187 -4.35 7.21 -9.79
N LEU A 188 -5.21 6.77 -8.86
CA LEU A 188 -5.93 5.51 -8.92
C LEU A 188 -7.29 5.65 -9.62
N ASN A 189 -7.83 4.53 -10.14
CA ASN A 189 -9.20 4.50 -10.66
C ASN A 189 -10.21 4.57 -9.51
N ALA A 190 -11.15 5.51 -9.55
CA ALA A 190 -12.22 5.65 -8.55
C ALA A 190 -13.12 4.41 -8.45
N GLU A 191 -13.26 3.61 -9.51
CA GLU A 191 -13.98 2.32 -9.46
C GLU A 191 -13.33 1.34 -8.48
N ALA A 192 -12.01 1.43 -8.28
CA ALA A 192 -11.28 0.54 -7.36
C ALA A 192 -11.63 0.78 -5.88
N LEU A 193 -12.31 1.88 -5.54
CA LEU A 193 -12.86 2.10 -4.18
C LEU A 193 -13.93 1.06 -3.79
N ARG A 194 -14.44 0.27 -4.74
CA ARG A 194 -15.35 -0.86 -4.48
C ARG A 194 -14.68 -2.22 -4.47
N GLU A 195 -13.37 -2.27 -4.74
CA GLU A 195 -12.60 -3.51 -4.82
C GLU A 195 -11.91 -3.87 -3.50
N PHE A 196 -12.06 -3.02 -2.47
CA PHE A 196 -11.44 -3.25 -1.18
C PHE A 196 -12.15 -4.35 -0.39
N THR A 197 -11.39 -5.35 0.03
CA THR A 197 -11.89 -6.48 0.82
C THR A 197 -11.49 -6.30 2.29
N PRO A 198 -12.41 -6.43 3.27
CA PRO A 198 -12.03 -6.44 4.67
C PRO A 198 -11.30 -7.74 5.02
N THR A 199 -10.34 -7.68 5.95
CA THR A 199 -9.80 -8.91 6.55
C THR A 199 -10.94 -9.75 7.15
N PRO A 200 -10.89 -11.09 7.05
CA PRO A 200 -11.99 -11.95 7.45
C PRO A 200 -12.30 -11.81 8.95
N ALA A 201 -13.56 -12.00 9.31
CA ALA A 201 -13.96 -12.05 10.70
C ALA A 201 -13.27 -13.22 11.44
N SER A 202 -13.11 -13.06 12.76
CA SER A 202 -12.64 -14.16 13.60
C SER A 202 -13.62 -15.32 13.60
N ARG A 203 -13.13 -16.56 13.54
CA ARG A 203 -13.96 -17.79 13.59
C ARG A 203 -14.41 -18.17 15.01
N GLY A 204 -14.21 -17.29 15.99
CA GLY A 204 -14.44 -17.54 17.41
C GLY A 204 -13.14 -17.38 18.20
N GLU A 205 -13.22 -17.58 19.52
CA GLU A 205 -12.07 -17.35 20.43
C GLU A 205 -10.87 -18.26 20.11
N ASP A 206 -11.12 -19.47 19.64
CA ASP A 206 -10.10 -20.47 19.30
C ASP A 206 -9.47 -20.29 17.90
N ASP A 207 -9.85 -19.24 17.15
CA ASP A 207 -9.24 -18.96 15.85
C ASP A 207 -7.73 -18.67 16.04
N PRO A 208 -6.82 -19.47 15.45
CA PRO A 208 -5.38 -19.35 15.69
C PRO A 208 -4.76 -18.03 15.17
N ARG A 209 -5.51 -17.27 14.35
CA ARG A 209 -5.12 -15.96 13.83
C ARG A 209 -5.42 -14.84 14.83
N ASN A 210 -6.26 -15.11 15.84
CA ASN A 210 -6.52 -14.16 16.91
C ASN A 210 -5.23 -13.84 17.65
N TYR A 211 -5.06 -12.58 18.02
CA TYR A 211 -3.91 -12.11 18.81
C TYR A 211 -2.54 -12.25 18.12
N LYS A 212 -2.53 -12.57 16.82
CA LYS A 212 -1.31 -12.61 16.02
C LYS A 212 -0.83 -11.22 15.64
N VAL A 213 0.48 -11.06 15.60
CA VAL A 213 1.14 -9.83 15.18
C VAL A 213 2.07 -10.15 14.02
N TYR A 214 1.88 -9.48 12.90
CA TYR A 214 2.75 -9.59 11.73
C TYR A 214 3.23 -8.23 11.29
N ALA A 215 4.44 -8.16 10.76
CA ALA A 215 4.89 -7.01 9.99
C ALA A 215 4.87 -7.35 8.50
N MET A 216 4.47 -6.38 7.68
CA MET A 216 4.40 -6.56 6.24
C MET A 216 4.87 -5.33 5.49
N ASP A 217 5.29 -5.57 4.25
CA ASP A 217 5.74 -4.57 3.30
C ASP A 217 5.49 -5.11 1.88
N CYS A 218 5.16 -4.21 0.97
CA CYS A 218 4.85 -4.52 -0.41
C CYS A 218 5.79 -3.79 -1.37
N GLU A 219 6.17 -4.48 -2.44
CA GLU A 219 6.76 -3.83 -3.61
C GLU A 219 5.67 -3.57 -4.65
N MET A 220 5.69 -2.37 -5.22
CA MET A 220 4.72 -1.94 -6.22
C MET A 220 5.38 -1.67 -7.58
N VAL A 221 4.63 -1.95 -8.63
CA VAL A 221 4.92 -1.52 -10.01
C VAL A 221 3.90 -0.48 -10.44
N TYR A 222 4.21 0.27 -11.49
CA TYR A 222 3.25 1.21 -12.07
C TYR A 222 2.47 0.55 -13.20
N GLY A 223 1.17 0.37 -12.98
CA GLY A 223 0.19 0.08 -14.02
C GLY A 223 -0.46 1.36 -14.55
N VAL A 224 -1.43 1.17 -15.46
CA VAL A 224 -2.18 2.26 -16.12
C VAL A 224 -2.86 3.20 -15.12
N TRP A 225 -3.40 2.62 -14.06
CA TRP A 225 -4.13 3.33 -13.00
C TRP A 225 -3.28 3.47 -11.73
N GLY A 226 -1.98 3.65 -11.92
CA GLY A 226 -1.03 3.92 -10.85
C GLY A 226 -0.43 2.68 -10.19
N PRO A 227 0.03 2.80 -8.93
CA PRO A 227 0.70 1.73 -8.22
C PRO A 227 -0.18 0.48 -8.07
N GLU A 228 0.38 -0.67 -8.44
CA GLU A 228 -0.22 -1.99 -8.28
C GLU A 228 0.75 -2.91 -7.53
N LEU A 229 0.19 -3.80 -6.72
CA LEU A 229 0.94 -4.79 -5.96
C LEU A 229 1.73 -5.71 -6.90
N ALA A 230 3.01 -5.90 -6.62
CA ALA A 230 3.87 -6.82 -7.35
C ALA A 230 4.68 -7.77 -6.46
N ARG A 231 4.86 -7.44 -5.17
CA ARG A 231 5.33 -8.39 -4.15
C ARG A 231 4.71 -8.06 -2.80
N VAL A 232 4.44 -9.07 -1.99
CA VAL A 232 4.09 -8.91 -0.58
C VAL A 232 4.96 -9.83 0.26
N SER A 233 5.63 -9.27 1.27
CA SER A 233 6.39 -9.99 2.28
C SER A 233 5.75 -9.81 3.64
N VAL A 234 5.67 -10.88 4.43
CA VAL A 234 5.13 -10.86 5.80
C VAL A 234 6.07 -11.64 6.71
N VAL A 235 6.41 -11.04 7.86
CA VAL A 235 7.22 -11.65 8.90
C VAL A 235 6.45 -11.74 10.22
N ASP A 236 6.72 -12.79 10.99
CA ASP A 236 6.22 -12.95 12.36
C ASP A 236 7.05 -12.16 13.39
N MET A 237 6.67 -12.26 14.67
CA MET A 237 7.34 -11.60 15.79
C MET A 237 8.83 -11.99 15.93
N ASP A 238 9.22 -13.18 15.46
CA ASP A 238 10.61 -13.64 15.49
C ASP A 238 11.40 -13.16 14.25
N ASN A 239 10.82 -12.24 13.45
CA ASN A 239 11.33 -11.79 12.15
C ASN A 239 11.47 -12.93 11.12
N LYS A 240 10.73 -14.04 11.29
CA LYS A 240 10.74 -15.12 10.32
C LYS A 240 9.76 -14.81 9.20
N LEU A 241 10.21 -14.97 7.95
CA LEU A 241 9.37 -14.86 6.77
C LEU A 241 8.30 -15.95 6.76
N VAL A 242 7.03 -15.53 6.79
CA VAL A 242 5.85 -16.41 6.81
C VAL A 242 5.03 -16.33 5.53
N LEU A 243 5.16 -15.26 4.77
CA LEU A 243 4.59 -15.09 3.43
C LEU A 243 5.57 -14.31 2.55
N ASP A 244 5.78 -14.76 1.32
CA ASP A 244 6.51 -14.01 0.28
C ASP A 244 5.95 -14.40 -1.08
N LEU A 245 5.23 -13.47 -1.70
CA LEU A 245 4.55 -13.73 -2.97
C LEU A 245 4.89 -12.63 -3.96
N ILE A 246 5.36 -13.01 -5.14
CA ILE A 246 5.39 -12.13 -6.31
C ILE A 246 4.01 -12.17 -6.94
N VAL A 247 3.39 -11.02 -7.15
CA VAL A 247 2.01 -10.89 -7.64
C VAL A 247 2.03 -10.33 -9.05
N LYS A 248 1.20 -10.90 -9.91
CA LYS A 248 0.97 -10.39 -11.26
C LYS A 248 -0.18 -9.37 -11.23
N PRO A 249 0.08 -8.09 -11.55
CA PRO A 249 -0.96 -7.07 -11.63
C PRO A 249 -2.01 -7.41 -12.68
N HIS A 250 -3.25 -6.95 -12.45
CA HIS A 250 -4.34 -7.16 -13.39
C HIS A 250 -4.21 -6.26 -14.63
N ASN A 251 -3.85 -4.99 -14.42
CA ASN A 251 -3.65 -4.10 -15.55
C ASN A 251 -2.25 -4.28 -16.15
N THR A 252 -2.10 -3.79 -17.38
CA THR A 252 -0.79 -3.75 -18.03
C THR A 252 0.19 -2.89 -17.23
N VAL A 253 1.34 -3.48 -16.89
CA VAL A 253 2.45 -2.78 -16.27
C VAL A 253 3.09 -1.83 -17.28
N ILE A 254 3.23 -0.57 -16.90
CA ILE A 254 3.91 0.48 -17.67
C ILE A 254 5.38 0.55 -17.27
N ASP A 255 5.66 0.42 -15.96
CA ASP A 255 7.01 0.52 -15.44
C ASP A 255 7.14 -0.36 -14.19
N TYR A 256 8.09 -1.31 -14.22
CA TYR A 256 8.34 -2.25 -13.12
C TYR A 256 8.97 -1.60 -11.89
N ASN A 257 9.35 -0.33 -11.99
CA ASN A 257 9.91 0.45 -10.90
C ASN A 257 11.14 -0.24 -10.25
N THR A 258 11.88 -1.04 -11.02
CA THR A 258 12.91 -1.99 -10.54
C THR A 258 13.95 -1.37 -9.61
N ARG A 259 14.30 -0.09 -9.80
CA ARG A 259 15.20 0.65 -8.89
C ARG A 259 14.71 0.66 -7.44
N PHE A 260 13.40 0.60 -7.24
CA PHE A 260 12.75 0.60 -5.93
C PHE A 260 12.15 -0.75 -5.61
N SER A 261 11.48 -1.42 -6.56
CA SER A 261 10.82 -2.70 -6.30
C SER A 261 11.76 -3.91 -6.23
N GLY A 262 12.95 -3.80 -6.83
CA GLY A 262 13.87 -4.92 -7.04
C GLY A 262 13.33 -6.02 -7.97
N LEU A 263 12.17 -5.82 -8.58
CA LEU A 263 11.51 -6.81 -9.44
C LEU A 263 11.86 -6.61 -10.91
N THR A 264 12.18 -7.71 -11.58
CA THR A 264 12.30 -7.76 -13.04
C THR A 264 10.95 -7.99 -13.70
N ALA A 265 10.82 -7.55 -14.96
CA ALA A 265 9.64 -7.81 -15.78
C ALA A 265 9.28 -9.30 -15.82
N ASN A 266 10.27 -10.16 -16.04
CA ASN A 266 10.07 -11.60 -16.11
C ASN A 266 9.51 -12.18 -14.80
N GLN A 267 10.00 -11.76 -13.63
CA GLN A 267 9.47 -12.21 -12.35
C GLN A 267 7.98 -11.90 -12.18
N VAL A 268 7.57 -10.68 -12.53
CA VAL A 268 6.18 -10.23 -12.38
C VAL A 268 5.26 -10.87 -13.43
N GLU A 269 5.70 -10.93 -14.69
CA GLU A 269 4.88 -11.45 -15.80
C GLU A 269 4.66 -12.96 -15.74
N THR A 270 5.64 -13.70 -15.20
CA THR A 270 5.59 -15.17 -15.08
C THR A 270 4.97 -15.65 -13.77
N SER A 271 4.62 -14.75 -12.85
CA SER A 271 3.90 -15.15 -11.64
C SER A 271 2.48 -15.63 -11.97
N ASP A 272 2.11 -16.75 -11.34
CA ASP A 272 0.76 -17.32 -11.39
C ASP A 272 -0.15 -16.79 -10.27
N VAL A 273 0.38 -15.98 -9.36
CA VAL A 273 -0.35 -15.41 -8.23
C VAL A 273 -0.93 -14.05 -8.63
N ASP A 274 -2.26 -13.93 -8.60
CA ASP A 274 -2.95 -12.65 -8.75
C ASP A 274 -3.26 -12.00 -7.39
N LEU A 275 -3.84 -10.80 -7.40
CA LEU A 275 -4.20 -10.06 -6.19
C LEU A 275 -5.17 -10.86 -5.29
N PHE A 276 -6.12 -11.58 -5.88
CA PHE A 276 -7.11 -12.34 -5.13
C PHE A 276 -6.46 -13.51 -4.38
N GLU A 277 -5.58 -14.25 -5.05
CA GLU A 277 -4.80 -15.31 -4.42
C GLU A 277 -3.88 -14.74 -3.33
N ALA A 278 -3.18 -13.62 -3.58
CA ALA A 278 -2.35 -12.97 -2.58
C ALA A 278 -3.14 -12.58 -1.31
N GLN A 279 -4.35 -12.04 -1.47
CA GLN A 279 -5.26 -11.76 -0.35
C GLN A 279 -5.66 -13.03 0.41
N ASN A 280 -6.05 -14.09 -0.30
CA ASN A 280 -6.44 -15.35 0.34
C ASN A 280 -5.30 -15.96 1.15
N ARG A 281 -4.08 -15.94 0.61
CA ARG A 281 -2.88 -16.40 1.32
C ARG A 281 -2.58 -15.56 2.56
N LEU A 282 -2.75 -14.24 2.47
CA LEU A 282 -2.66 -13.38 3.65
C LEU A 282 -3.74 -13.73 4.69
N PHE A 283 -4.97 -14.03 4.26
CA PHE A 283 -6.10 -14.39 5.13
C PHE A 283 -5.95 -15.74 5.85
N GLU A 284 -5.06 -16.63 5.37
CA GLU A 284 -4.66 -17.81 6.13
C GLU A 284 -3.90 -17.43 7.42
N LEU A 285 -3.22 -16.28 7.42
CA LEU A 285 -2.42 -15.77 8.54
C LEU A 285 -3.19 -14.76 9.40
N VAL A 286 -4.01 -13.91 8.78
CA VAL A 286 -4.63 -12.75 9.45
C VAL A 286 -6.16 -12.75 9.43
N ASN A 287 -6.74 -12.16 10.47
CA ASN A 287 -8.17 -11.86 10.56
C ASN A 287 -8.36 -10.44 11.13
N GLU A 288 -9.61 -10.01 11.33
CA GLU A 288 -9.94 -8.69 11.91
C GLU A 288 -9.33 -8.44 13.30
N ARG A 289 -8.90 -9.50 14.00
CA ARG A 289 -8.29 -9.46 15.33
C ARG A 289 -6.77 -9.59 15.31
N SER A 290 -6.14 -9.85 14.17
CA SER A 290 -4.68 -9.78 14.05
C SER A 290 -4.22 -8.31 14.02
N ILE A 291 -2.95 -8.03 14.32
CA ILE A 291 -2.34 -6.70 14.14
C ILE A 291 -1.37 -6.75 12.97
N LEU A 292 -1.47 -5.76 12.08
CA LEU A 292 -0.49 -5.52 11.02
C LEU A 292 0.43 -4.34 11.40
N ILE A 293 1.73 -4.57 11.32
CA ILE A 293 2.78 -3.57 11.51
C ILE A 293 3.40 -3.23 10.15
N GLY A 294 3.69 -1.95 9.91
CA GLY A 294 4.42 -1.53 8.72
C GLY A 294 4.99 -0.12 8.84
N HIS A 295 5.45 0.44 7.72
CA HIS A 295 5.96 1.81 7.66
C HIS A 295 5.27 2.59 6.54
N SER A 296 4.35 3.50 6.89
CA SER A 296 3.41 4.09 5.92
C SER A 296 2.56 3.03 5.21
N LEU A 297 2.04 2.10 6.02
CA LEU A 297 1.34 0.90 5.58
C LEU A 297 0.03 1.21 4.81
N GLU A 298 -0.42 2.47 4.79
CA GLU A 298 -1.54 2.88 3.95
C GLU A 298 -1.32 2.59 2.46
N SER A 299 -0.07 2.65 1.98
CA SER A 299 0.25 2.43 0.58
C SER A 299 0.15 0.95 0.22
N ASP A 300 0.66 0.09 1.10
CA ASP A 300 0.57 -1.37 1.03
C ASP A 300 -0.88 -1.85 1.05
N LEU A 301 -1.69 -1.33 1.98
CA LEU A 301 -3.11 -1.70 2.07
C LEU A 301 -3.92 -1.20 0.86
N LYS A 302 -3.55 -0.06 0.26
CA LYS A 302 -4.12 0.38 -1.02
C LYS A 302 -3.75 -0.57 -2.15
N ALA A 303 -2.47 -0.95 -2.28
CA ALA A 303 -2.00 -1.86 -3.32
C ALA A 303 -2.64 -3.26 -3.18
N MET A 304 -2.76 -3.76 -1.95
CA MET A 304 -3.44 -5.01 -1.60
C MET A 304 -4.97 -4.93 -1.72
N ARG A 305 -5.57 -3.76 -2.00
CA ARG A 305 -7.03 -3.52 -1.93
C ARG A 305 -7.64 -4.10 -0.65
N LEU A 306 -6.99 -3.82 0.49
CA LEU A 306 -7.33 -4.42 1.78
C LEU A 306 -7.82 -3.37 2.77
N ARG A 307 -8.90 -3.70 3.49
CA ARG A 307 -9.35 -2.94 4.66
C ARG A 307 -8.99 -3.72 5.93
N HIS A 308 -8.07 -3.18 6.71
CA HIS A 308 -7.67 -3.73 8.00
C HIS A 308 -7.61 -2.61 9.04
N GLU A 309 -8.23 -2.83 10.20
CA GLU A 309 -8.42 -1.78 11.21
C GLU A 309 -7.33 -1.77 12.29
N ARG A 310 -6.72 -2.92 12.55
CA ARG A 310 -5.74 -3.08 13.64
C ARG A 310 -4.32 -2.85 13.13
N VAL A 311 -4.01 -1.60 12.84
CA VAL A 311 -2.71 -1.19 12.28
C VAL A 311 -1.85 -0.51 13.34
N VAL A 312 -0.56 -0.86 13.32
CA VAL A 312 0.51 -0.13 14.00
C VAL A 312 1.51 0.35 12.94
N ASP A 313 1.54 1.65 12.70
CA ASP A 313 2.41 2.24 11.70
C ASP A 313 3.65 2.87 12.35
N THR A 314 4.83 2.34 12.04
CA THR A 314 6.11 2.85 12.58
C THR A 314 6.38 4.29 12.15
N ALA A 315 5.86 4.77 11.02
CA ALA A 315 5.98 6.17 10.63
C ALA A 315 5.15 7.12 11.51
N VAL A 316 4.12 6.59 12.18
CA VAL A 316 3.29 7.31 13.15
C VAL A 316 3.84 7.17 14.57
N VAL A 317 4.26 5.96 14.96
CA VAL A 317 4.85 5.70 16.29
C VAL A 317 6.16 6.47 16.49
N PHE A 318 7.00 6.53 15.46
CA PHE A 318 8.26 7.27 15.50
C PHE A 318 8.11 8.63 14.84
N GLU A 319 7.48 9.55 15.56
CA GLU A 319 7.12 10.88 15.07
C GLU A 319 8.32 11.68 14.53
N HIS A 320 8.08 12.45 13.47
CA HIS A 320 9.04 13.41 12.96
C HIS A 320 9.12 14.63 13.91
N ARG A 321 10.31 15.23 14.05
CA ARG A 321 10.52 16.40 14.95
C ARG A 321 9.67 17.63 14.61
N GLN A 322 9.24 17.75 13.35
CA GLN A 322 8.35 18.83 12.89
C GLN A 322 6.86 18.48 13.02
N GLY A 323 6.54 17.28 13.53
CA GLY A 323 5.19 16.75 13.58
C GLY A 323 4.59 16.42 12.20
N PHE A 324 3.31 16.05 12.22
CA PHE A 324 2.51 15.81 11.02
C PHE A 324 2.48 17.05 10.11
N PRO A 325 2.53 16.91 8.77
CA PRO A 325 2.46 15.67 7.97
C PRO A 325 3.80 15.00 7.69
N PHE A 326 4.90 15.50 8.26
CA PHE A 326 6.23 14.95 7.97
C PHE A 326 6.42 13.59 8.63
N LYS A 327 6.95 12.62 7.87
CA LYS A 327 7.29 11.26 8.32
C LYS A 327 8.80 11.06 8.26
N ARG A 328 9.36 10.26 9.17
CA ARG A 328 10.76 9.82 9.11
C ARG A 328 10.86 8.63 8.17
N ALA A 329 11.87 8.57 7.30
CA ALA A 329 12.11 7.39 6.45
C ALA A 329 12.52 6.17 7.28
N LEU A 330 12.08 4.97 6.89
CA LEU A 330 12.41 3.71 7.57
C LEU A 330 13.92 3.51 7.74
N ARG A 331 14.72 3.75 6.70
CA ARG A 331 16.20 3.68 6.79
C ARG A 331 16.80 4.58 7.88
N ASN A 332 16.22 5.75 8.12
CA ASN A 332 16.69 6.66 9.17
C ASN A 332 16.33 6.11 10.56
N LEU A 333 15.17 5.45 10.69
CA LEU A 333 14.78 4.78 11.94
C LEU A 333 15.66 3.55 12.19
N ALA A 334 15.89 2.73 11.17
CA ALA A 334 16.77 1.57 11.25
C ALA A 334 18.19 1.95 11.70
N SER A 335 18.76 3.01 11.10
CA SER A 335 20.09 3.50 11.46
C SER A 335 20.13 4.05 12.87
N GLU A 336 19.16 4.86 13.28
CA GLU A 336 19.13 5.49 14.61
C GLU A 336 18.89 4.49 15.74
N TYR A 337 17.87 3.65 15.61
CA TYR A 337 17.39 2.80 16.71
C TYR A 337 17.97 1.39 16.68
N LEU A 338 18.19 0.82 15.49
CA LEU A 338 18.69 -0.56 15.35
C LEU A 338 20.17 -0.62 14.97
N GLN A 339 20.81 0.52 14.72
CA GLN A 339 22.18 0.59 14.19
C GLN A 339 22.35 -0.25 12.91
N LYS A 340 21.28 -0.30 12.10
CA LYS A 340 21.20 -1.07 10.87
C LYS A 340 21.13 -0.14 9.65
N ILE A 341 21.89 -0.47 8.63
CA ILE A 341 21.85 0.22 7.33
C ILE A 341 21.00 -0.64 6.39
N ILE A 342 19.98 -0.04 5.77
CA ILE A 342 19.03 -0.68 4.85
C ILE A 342 18.80 0.26 3.66
N GLN A 343 18.32 -0.27 2.52
CA GLN A 343 17.95 0.53 1.33
C GLN A 343 19.10 1.40 0.74
N GLU A 344 20.35 0.92 0.82
CA GLU A 344 21.52 1.64 0.27
C GLU A 344 21.86 1.23 -1.17
N ASP A 345 21.44 0.03 -1.59
CA ASP A 345 21.74 -0.46 -2.93
C ASP A 345 20.79 0.12 -4.00
N ASP A 346 21.27 0.14 -5.25
CA ASP A 346 20.47 0.51 -6.42
C ASP A 346 19.71 -0.70 -7.01
N SER A 347 19.76 -1.87 -6.35
CA SER A 347 19.09 -3.10 -6.81
C SER A 347 17.63 -3.21 -6.39
N GLY A 348 17.11 -2.23 -5.66
CA GLY A 348 15.74 -2.21 -5.17
C GLY A 348 15.67 -2.46 -3.67
N HIS A 349 14.50 -2.19 -3.09
CA HIS A 349 14.23 -2.49 -1.71
C HIS A 349 13.97 -3.99 -1.56
N ASP A 350 14.19 -4.49 -0.34
CA ASP A 350 13.82 -5.83 0.04
C ASP A 350 12.70 -5.76 1.07
N SER A 351 11.46 -5.89 0.59
CA SER A 351 10.26 -5.98 1.45
C SER A 351 10.39 -6.94 2.65
N GLN A 352 11.19 -8.01 2.57
CA GLN A 352 11.46 -8.86 3.75
C GLN A 352 12.28 -8.10 4.80
N GLU A 353 13.37 -7.43 4.39
CA GLU A 353 14.20 -6.61 5.25
C GLU A 353 13.40 -5.44 5.86
N ASP A 354 12.56 -4.79 5.06
CA ASP A 354 11.75 -3.65 5.50
C ASP A 354 10.67 -4.09 6.51
N SER A 355 9.98 -5.21 6.25
CA SER A 355 9.04 -5.83 7.20
C SER A 355 9.71 -6.20 8.54
N ALA A 356 10.87 -6.88 8.49
CA ALA A 356 11.62 -7.28 9.68
C ALA A 356 12.16 -6.07 10.46
N THR A 357 12.52 -5.00 9.75
CA THR A 357 12.93 -3.73 10.37
C THR A 357 11.76 -3.11 11.15
N CYS A 358 10.55 -3.08 10.57
CA CYS A 358 9.35 -2.58 11.25
C CYS A 358 9.02 -3.37 12.51
N MET A 359 9.06 -4.70 12.44
CA MET A 359 8.86 -5.58 13.61
C MET A 359 9.90 -5.31 14.70
N SER A 360 11.18 -5.25 14.32
CA SER A 360 12.29 -5.02 15.25
C SER A 360 12.22 -3.65 15.93
N LEU A 361 11.80 -2.60 15.20
CA LEU A 361 11.56 -1.26 15.77
C LEU A 361 10.47 -1.30 16.85
N MET A 362 9.35 -2.00 16.59
CA MET A 362 8.26 -2.09 17.57
C MET A 362 8.62 -2.94 18.78
N LEU A 363 9.35 -4.05 18.61
CA LEU A 363 9.87 -4.85 19.71
C LEU A 363 10.81 -4.04 20.61
N LEU A 364 11.71 -3.25 20.01
CA LEU A 364 12.58 -2.34 20.76
C LEU A 364 11.75 -1.30 21.52
N LYS A 365 10.79 -0.65 20.85
CA LYS A 365 9.95 0.39 21.44
C LYS A 365 9.15 -0.11 22.63
N VAL A 366 8.53 -1.29 22.51
CA VAL A 366 7.81 -1.93 23.62
C VAL A 366 8.76 -2.27 24.77
N LYS A 367 9.95 -2.80 24.48
CA LYS A 367 10.95 -3.10 25.51
C LYS A 367 11.44 -1.85 26.24
N GLU A 368 11.53 -0.71 25.57
CA GLU A 368 11.91 0.57 26.17
C GLU A 368 10.79 1.17 27.02
N ASP A 369 9.54 1.14 26.55
CA ASP A 369 8.40 1.74 27.23
C ASP A 369 7.79 0.85 28.34
N CYS A 370 8.31 -0.37 28.51
CA CYS A 370 8.00 -1.30 29.61
C CYS A 370 9.09 -1.35 30.70
N LYS A 371 10.22 -0.63 30.52
CA LYS A 371 11.17 -0.34 31.59
C LYS A 371 10.66 0.83 32.42
#